data_AF-A0A960T2H8-F1
#
_entry.id   AF-A0A960T2H8-F1
#
_cell.length_a   1.000
_cell.length_b   1.000
_cell.length_c   1.000
_cell.angle_alpha   90.00
_cell.angle_beta   90.00
_cell.angle_gamma   90.00
#
_symmetry.space_group_name_H-M   'P 1'
#
loop_
_entity.id
_entity.type
_entity.pdbx_description
1 polymer ?
#
loop_
_entity_poly.entity_id
_entity_poly.type
_entity_poly.pdbx_seq_one_letter_code
_entity_poly.pdbx_strand_id
1 'polypeptide(L)'
;MRSHDLDYEIVGDDMQMVLVELDPDETVIAEAGAMNYMEDGIEFEARMGDGSTANEGLLGKLLSVGKRAITGESLFMTHFTHRGTGKKRVAFAAPYPGRIMPINLAEYGGELYCQKDAFLCAAMGTKVGIAFNQRLGSGLFGGEGFIMQSLQGDGWVFVHVGGTTVEKTLAPGEELHIDTGCV
;
A
#
# COMPACT_ATOMS: atom_id res chain seq x y z
N MET A 1 3.09 -12.58 9.26
CA MET A 1 2.46 -13.55 8.33
C MET A 1 3.33 -13.55 7.08
N ARG A 2 3.50 -14.67 6.39
CA ARG A 2 4.19 -14.66 5.08
C ARG A 2 3.26 -14.02 4.05
N SER A 3 3.79 -13.14 3.21
CA SER A 3 3.00 -12.52 2.16
C SER A 3 2.59 -13.53 1.09
N HIS A 4 1.43 -13.32 0.50
CA HIS A 4 1.01 -14.05 -0.70
C HIS A 4 1.98 -13.72 -1.85
N ASP A 5 2.26 -14.71 -2.69
CA ASP A 5 3.03 -14.47 -3.91
C ASP A 5 2.09 -13.81 -4.91
N LEU A 6 2.56 -12.81 -5.67
CA LEU A 6 1.71 -12.10 -6.61
C LEU A 6 2.42 -12.00 -7.94
N ASP A 7 1.71 -12.33 -9.02
CA ASP A 7 2.11 -11.99 -10.37
C ASP A 7 1.51 -10.61 -10.74
N TYR A 8 2.20 -9.85 -11.60
CA TYR A 8 1.70 -8.55 -12.02
C TYR A 8 2.16 -8.15 -13.43
N GLU A 9 1.41 -7.21 -14.01
CA GLU A 9 1.74 -6.54 -15.27
C GLU A 9 1.51 -5.02 -15.09
N ILE A 10 2.53 -4.20 -15.38
CA ILE A 10 2.35 -2.74 -15.47
C ILE A 10 2.00 -2.39 -16.90
N VAL A 11 0.87 -1.71 -17.10
CA VAL A 11 0.45 -1.22 -18.41
C VAL A 11 0.42 0.31 -18.43
N GLY A 12 0.77 0.89 -19.57
CA GLY A 12 0.97 2.33 -19.73
C GLY A 12 2.44 2.77 -19.55
N ASP A 13 2.73 3.99 -19.99
CA ASP A 13 4.08 4.59 -19.94
C ASP A 13 4.09 5.78 -18.97
N ASP A 14 3.60 6.95 -19.40
CA ASP A 14 3.50 8.16 -18.57
C ASP A 14 2.34 8.13 -17.55
N MET A 15 1.34 7.28 -17.80
CA MET A 15 0.17 7.08 -16.95
C MET A 15 -0.06 5.58 -16.83
N GLN A 16 0.26 5.03 -15.67
CA GLN A 16 0.33 3.58 -15.48
C GLN A 16 -0.80 3.05 -14.61
N MET A 17 -1.17 1.79 -14.87
CA MET A 17 -1.95 0.97 -13.94
C MET A 17 -1.26 -0.39 -13.76
N VAL A 18 -1.43 -0.99 -12.59
CA VAL A 18 -0.95 -2.35 -12.31
C VAL A 18 -2.11 -3.33 -12.41
N LEU A 19 -1.91 -4.40 -13.18
CA LEU A 19 -2.77 -5.56 -13.22
C LEU A 19 -2.16 -6.61 -12.30
N VAL A 20 -2.75 -6.82 -11.13
CA VAL A 20 -2.34 -7.88 -10.21
C VAL A 20 -3.09 -9.14 -10.58
N GLU A 21 -2.35 -10.21 -10.82
CA GLU A 21 -2.86 -11.53 -11.13
C GLU A 21 -2.82 -12.39 -9.86
N LEU A 22 -3.97 -12.98 -9.54
CA LEU A 22 -4.22 -13.78 -8.34
C LEU A 22 -4.51 -15.22 -8.74
N ASP A 23 -3.78 -16.16 -8.16
CA ASP A 23 -4.19 -17.56 -8.07
C ASP A 23 -5.34 -17.74 -7.07
N PRO A 24 -6.07 -18.87 -7.10
CA PRO A 24 -7.15 -19.11 -6.15
C PRO A 24 -6.70 -18.96 -4.69
N ASP A 25 -7.50 -18.25 -3.91
CA ASP A 25 -7.26 -17.86 -2.51
C ASP A 25 -6.13 -16.83 -2.29
N GLU A 26 -5.50 -16.30 -3.34
CA GLU A 26 -4.61 -15.16 -3.22
C GLU A 26 -5.37 -13.86 -3.01
N THR A 27 -4.71 -12.93 -2.32
CA THR A 27 -5.32 -11.68 -1.89
C THR A 27 -4.32 -10.55 -2.10
N VAL A 28 -4.80 -9.48 -2.69
CA VAL A 28 -4.12 -8.18 -2.74
C VAL A 28 -4.90 -7.19 -1.89
N ILE A 29 -4.18 -6.35 -1.14
CA ILE A 29 -4.71 -5.30 -0.31
C ILE A 29 -4.47 -3.94 -0.98
N ALA A 30 -5.48 -3.07 -0.99
CA ALA A 30 -5.36 -1.73 -1.60
C ALA A 30 -6.27 -0.72 -0.90
N GLU A 31 -5.98 0.58 -1.06
CA GLU A 31 -6.91 1.63 -0.63
C GLU A 31 -8.20 1.60 -1.48
N ALA A 32 -9.34 1.89 -0.87
CA ALA A 32 -10.66 1.69 -1.48
C ALA A 32 -10.88 2.45 -2.81
N GLY A 33 -10.17 3.55 -3.03
CA GLY A 33 -10.31 4.39 -4.23
C GLY A 33 -9.39 4.03 -5.40
N ALA A 34 -8.46 3.09 -5.22
CA ALA A 34 -7.43 2.78 -6.21
C ALA A 34 -7.88 1.80 -7.32
N MET A 35 -8.95 1.05 -7.09
CA MET A 35 -9.40 0.00 -8.01
C MET A 35 -10.07 0.57 -9.26
N ASN A 36 -9.65 0.11 -10.44
CA ASN A 36 -10.28 0.45 -11.72
C ASN A 36 -11.27 -0.62 -12.20
N TYR A 37 -10.83 -1.88 -12.25
CA TYR A 37 -11.68 -3.02 -12.58
C TYR A 37 -11.17 -4.30 -11.92
N MET A 38 -12.03 -5.30 -11.81
CA MET A 38 -11.68 -6.65 -11.38
C MET A 38 -12.41 -7.66 -12.25
N GLU A 39 -11.78 -8.81 -12.50
CA GLU A 39 -12.41 -9.90 -13.21
C GLU A 39 -13.41 -10.68 -12.33
N ASP A 40 -14.35 -11.37 -12.99
CA ASP A 40 -15.30 -12.25 -12.30
C ASP A 40 -14.58 -13.36 -11.51
N GLY A 41 -15.06 -13.60 -10.29
CA GLY A 41 -14.44 -14.50 -9.32
C GLY A 41 -13.46 -13.84 -8.34
N ILE A 42 -13.28 -12.51 -8.39
CA ILE A 42 -12.62 -11.73 -7.34
C ILE A 42 -13.69 -11.12 -6.44
N GLU A 43 -13.63 -11.44 -5.14
CA GLU A 43 -14.47 -10.85 -4.11
C GLU A 43 -13.69 -9.77 -3.35
N PHE A 44 -14.38 -8.73 -2.88
CA PHE A 44 -13.76 -7.69 -2.08
C PHE A 44 -14.47 -7.45 -0.74
N GLU A 45 -13.68 -7.13 0.27
CA GLU A 45 -14.18 -6.74 1.59
C GLU A 45 -13.38 -5.57 2.16
N ALA A 46 -14.08 -4.54 2.63
CA ALA A 46 -13.45 -3.46 3.37
C ALA A 46 -13.18 -3.93 4.80
N ARG A 47 -11.90 -4.00 5.17
CA ARG A 47 -11.49 -4.35 6.53
C ARG A 47 -10.80 -3.16 7.19
N MET A 48 -10.96 -3.07 8.50
CA MET A 48 -10.20 -2.12 9.30
C MET A 48 -8.82 -2.72 9.56
N GLY A 49 -7.78 -2.08 9.02
CA GLY A 49 -6.39 -2.56 9.05
C GLY A 49 -6.03 -3.48 7.88
N ASP A 50 -4.81 -4.00 7.93
CA ASP A 50 -4.15 -4.78 6.86
C ASP A 50 -4.35 -6.29 6.93
N GLY A 51 -5.15 -6.76 7.89
CA GLY A 51 -5.43 -8.18 8.06
C GLY A 51 -4.24 -9.03 8.50
N SER A 52 -3.05 -8.45 8.75
CA SER A 52 -1.82 -9.15 9.15
C SER A 52 -1.92 -9.77 10.56
N THR A 53 -2.86 -9.29 11.39
CA THR A 53 -3.15 -9.79 12.74
C THR A 53 -4.42 -10.66 12.74
N ALA A 54 -4.32 -11.91 12.31
CA ALA A 54 -5.46 -12.83 12.19
C ALA A 54 -6.05 -13.32 13.53
N ASN A 55 -5.45 -13.01 14.69
CA ASN A 55 -5.73 -13.75 15.94
C ASN A 55 -5.97 -12.91 17.22
N GLU A 56 -6.33 -11.64 17.10
CA GLU A 56 -6.72 -10.85 18.28
C GLU A 56 -8.20 -11.06 18.61
N GLY A 57 -8.49 -11.55 19.84
CA GLY A 57 -9.84 -11.66 20.37
C GLY A 57 -10.58 -10.31 20.41
N LEU A 58 -11.89 -10.33 20.69
CA LEU A 58 -12.77 -9.15 20.68
C LEU A 58 -12.20 -7.95 21.49
N LEU A 59 -11.47 -8.23 22.58
CA LEU A 59 -10.81 -7.23 23.42
C LEU A 59 -9.55 -6.62 22.76
N GLY A 60 -8.76 -7.41 22.02
CA GLY A 60 -7.59 -6.97 21.27
C GLY A 60 -7.98 -6.13 20.05
N LYS A 61 -9.06 -6.51 19.37
CA LYS A 61 -9.71 -5.69 18.33
C LYS A 61 -10.16 -4.34 18.89
N LEU A 62 -10.78 -4.29 20.06
CA LEU A 62 -11.21 -3.02 20.67
C LEU A 62 -10.05 -2.13 21.13
N LEU A 63 -8.99 -2.72 21.71
CA LEU A 63 -7.78 -2.01 22.12
C LEU A 63 -6.98 -1.48 20.93
N SER A 64 -6.90 -2.25 19.84
CA SER A 64 -6.24 -1.83 18.62
C SER A 64 -7.06 -0.78 17.85
N VAL A 65 -8.40 -0.86 17.87
CA VAL A 65 -9.29 0.21 17.40
C VAL A 65 -9.14 1.47 18.27
N GLY A 66 -9.05 1.34 19.60
CA GLY A 66 -8.91 2.46 20.53
C GLY A 66 -7.55 3.17 20.42
N LYS A 67 -6.45 2.41 20.32
CA LYS A 67 -5.11 2.98 20.04
C LYS A 67 -5.08 3.68 18.70
N ARG A 68 -5.69 3.08 17.67
CA ARG A 68 -5.75 3.62 16.30
C ARG A 68 -6.62 4.87 16.17
N ALA A 69 -7.74 4.93 16.89
CA ALA A 69 -8.56 6.13 16.98
C ALA A 69 -7.83 7.31 17.67
N ILE A 70 -6.92 7.01 18.59
CA ILE A 70 -6.09 8.01 19.30
C ILE A 70 -4.89 8.45 18.44
N THR A 71 -4.34 7.57 17.59
CA THR A 71 -3.23 7.89 16.65
C THR A 71 -3.71 8.50 15.33
N GLY A 72 -5.02 8.52 15.06
CA GLY A 72 -5.58 8.94 13.77
C GLY A 72 -5.45 7.89 12.66
N GLU A 73 -5.05 6.67 13.00
CA GLU A 73 -4.85 5.54 12.09
C GLU A 73 -6.18 4.90 11.67
N SER A 74 -6.87 5.47 10.69
CA SER A 74 -7.94 4.76 10.00
C SER A 74 -7.47 4.30 8.62
N LEU A 75 -6.59 3.28 8.59
CA LEU A 75 -6.29 2.56 7.35
C LEU A 75 -7.39 1.53 7.14
N PHE A 76 -8.54 1.97 6.62
CA PHE A 76 -9.47 1.06 5.97
C PHE A 76 -8.81 0.59 4.68
N MET A 77 -8.60 -0.73 4.57
CA MET A 77 -8.00 -1.32 3.39
C MET A 77 -8.93 -2.38 2.83
N THR A 78 -9.12 -2.33 1.52
CA THR A 78 -9.95 -3.30 0.82
C THR A 78 -9.10 -4.49 0.46
N HIS A 79 -9.58 -5.68 0.83
CA HIS A 79 -8.94 -6.95 0.49
C HIS A 79 -9.66 -7.52 -0.73
N PHE A 80 -8.93 -7.73 -1.83
CA PHE A 80 -9.43 -8.33 -3.05
C PHE A 80 -8.91 -9.75 -3.12
N THR A 81 -9.79 -10.75 -3.00
CA THR A 81 -9.42 -12.17 -2.91
C THR A 81 -10.02 -12.94 -4.07
N HIS A 82 -9.22 -13.79 -4.72
CA HIS A 82 -9.74 -14.67 -5.75
C HIS A 82 -10.43 -15.90 -5.13
N ARG A 83 -11.74 -16.07 -5.40
CA ARG A 83 -12.56 -17.21 -4.92
C ARG A 83 -13.04 -18.15 -6.02
N GLY A 84 -12.46 -18.02 -7.21
CA GLY A 84 -12.83 -18.81 -8.39
C GLY A 84 -11.75 -19.83 -8.76
N THR A 85 -11.59 -20.04 -10.07
CA THR A 85 -10.60 -20.97 -10.64
C THR A 85 -9.80 -20.30 -11.74
N GLY A 86 -8.60 -20.81 -11.98
CA GLY A 86 -7.64 -20.21 -12.91
C GLY A 86 -6.98 -18.97 -12.29
N LYS A 87 -6.31 -18.19 -13.14
CA LYS A 87 -5.74 -16.89 -12.77
C LYS A 87 -6.76 -15.80 -13.06
N LYS A 88 -6.92 -14.86 -12.12
CA LYS A 88 -7.81 -13.70 -12.27
C LYS A 88 -7.10 -12.40 -11.97
N ARG A 89 -7.51 -11.32 -12.63
CA ARG A 89 -6.85 -10.02 -12.53
C ARG A 89 -7.71 -8.96 -11.84
N VAL A 90 -7.06 -8.15 -11.02
CA VAL A 90 -7.60 -6.88 -10.49
C VAL A 90 -6.63 -5.75 -10.83
N ALA A 91 -7.19 -4.62 -11.24
CA ALA A 91 -6.43 -3.49 -11.77
C ALA A 91 -6.50 -2.29 -10.82
N PHE A 92 -5.34 -1.68 -10.55
CA PHE A 92 -5.21 -0.51 -9.69
C PHE A 92 -4.46 0.64 -10.38
N ALA A 93 -4.91 1.87 -10.16
CA ALA A 93 -4.22 3.08 -10.58
C ALA A 93 -4.43 4.21 -9.57
N ALA A 94 -3.47 5.12 -9.49
CA ALA A 94 -3.60 6.31 -8.66
C ALA A 94 -4.49 7.37 -9.35
N PRO A 95 -5.07 8.31 -8.59
CA PRO A 95 -5.98 9.32 -9.12
C PRO A 95 -5.29 10.50 -9.82
N TYR A 96 -3.99 10.40 -10.10
CA TYR A 96 -3.19 11.44 -10.76
C TYR A 96 -2.09 10.84 -11.67
N PRO A 97 -1.56 11.61 -12.65
CA PRO A 97 -0.55 11.10 -13.59
C PRO A 97 0.78 10.78 -12.92
N GLY A 98 1.35 9.63 -13.28
CA GLY A 98 2.62 9.18 -12.73
C GLY A 98 2.91 7.72 -13.02
N ARG A 99 3.99 7.24 -12.40
CA ARG A 99 4.54 5.90 -12.61
C ARG A 99 4.28 5.01 -11.41
N ILE A 100 4.15 3.71 -11.65
CA ILE A 100 4.04 2.70 -10.60
C ILE A 100 5.39 2.00 -10.45
N MET A 101 5.90 1.94 -9.22
CA MET A 101 7.12 1.23 -8.88
C MET A 101 6.76 -0.06 -8.13
N PRO A 102 6.96 -1.24 -8.75
CA PRO A 102 6.87 -2.51 -8.06
C PRO A 102 8.12 -2.74 -7.22
N ILE A 103 7.95 -3.05 -5.93
CA ILE A 103 9.03 -3.24 -4.97
C ILE A 103 8.80 -4.56 -4.25
N ASN A 104 9.77 -5.46 -4.31
CA ASN A 104 9.77 -6.68 -3.51
C ASN A 104 10.43 -6.40 -2.16
N LEU A 105 9.66 -6.35 -1.07
CA LEU A 105 10.18 -6.00 0.25
C LEU A 105 11.32 -6.93 0.71
N ALA A 106 11.33 -8.19 0.28
CA ALA A 106 12.39 -9.14 0.62
C ALA A 106 13.77 -8.69 0.12
N GLU A 107 13.84 -7.93 -0.99
CA GLU A 107 15.07 -7.40 -1.57
C GLU A 107 15.61 -6.16 -0.82
N TYR A 108 14.76 -5.51 -0.02
CA TYR A 108 15.07 -4.29 0.73
C TYR A 108 15.11 -4.53 2.24
N GLY A 109 15.41 -5.75 2.68
CA GLY A 109 15.52 -6.09 4.11
C GLY A 109 14.17 -6.18 4.84
N GLY A 110 13.06 -6.21 4.09
CA GLY A 110 11.72 -6.43 4.60
C GLY A 110 10.98 -5.20 5.10
N GLU A 111 11.51 -3.99 4.87
CA GLU A 111 10.89 -2.74 5.29
C GLU A 111 11.11 -1.62 4.26
N LEU A 112 10.05 -0.87 3.97
CA LEU A 112 10.07 0.32 3.12
C LEU A 112 9.28 1.44 3.80
N TYR A 113 9.74 2.68 3.67
CA TYR A 113 8.98 3.86 4.03
C TYR A 113 8.48 4.57 2.79
N CYS A 114 7.23 5.02 2.80
CA CYS A 114 6.64 5.81 1.72
C CYS A 114 5.70 6.87 2.29
N GLN A 115 5.47 7.94 1.54
CA GLN A 115 4.38 8.86 1.86
C GLN A 115 3.02 8.14 1.69
N LYS A 116 2.04 8.48 2.53
CA LYS A 116 0.73 7.79 2.58
C LYS A 116 0.04 7.69 1.22
N ASP A 117 -0.01 8.78 0.46
CA ASP A 117 -0.71 8.86 -0.83
C ASP A 117 0.10 8.21 -1.98
N ALA A 118 1.33 7.75 -1.71
CA ALA A 118 2.13 6.95 -2.64
C ALA A 118 1.78 5.46 -2.56
N PHE A 119 1.20 4.96 -1.46
CA PHE A 119 0.82 3.55 -1.38
C PHE A 119 -0.35 3.25 -2.31
N LEU A 120 -0.20 2.27 -3.21
CA LEU A 120 -1.26 1.87 -4.14
C LEU A 120 -1.90 0.54 -3.73
N CYS A 121 -1.11 -0.53 -3.69
CA CYS A 121 -1.55 -1.85 -3.26
C CYS A 121 -0.35 -2.72 -2.83
N ALA A 122 -0.62 -3.84 -2.16
CA ALA A 122 0.40 -4.78 -1.71
C ALA A 122 -0.13 -6.21 -1.59
N ALA A 123 0.77 -7.18 -1.56
CA ALA A 123 0.47 -8.56 -1.23
C ALA A 123 -0.11 -8.67 0.19
N MET A 124 -1.18 -9.47 0.33
CA MET A 124 -1.72 -9.82 1.64
C MET A 124 -0.65 -10.47 2.50
N GLY A 125 -0.50 -10.01 3.74
CA GLY A 125 0.61 -10.36 4.63
C GLY A 125 1.59 -9.20 4.87
N THR A 126 1.60 -8.21 3.96
CA THR A 126 2.29 -6.94 4.17
C THR A 126 1.64 -6.17 5.30
N LYS A 127 2.44 -5.73 6.26
CA LYS A 127 2.01 -4.89 7.38
C LYS A 127 2.17 -3.43 7.01
N VAL A 128 1.08 -2.66 7.11
CA VAL A 128 1.04 -1.24 6.80
C VAL A 128 0.80 -0.46 8.10
N GLY A 129 1.79 0.32 8.52
CA GLY A 129 1.71 1.13 9.74
C GLY A 129 2.15 2.58 9.51
N ILE A 130 1.95 3.46 10.49
CA ILE A 130 2.48 4.82 10.44
C ILE A 130 3.88 4.86 11.08
N ALA A 131 4.87 5.32 10.32
CA ALA A 131 6.24 5.54 10.80
C ALA A 131 6.42 6.95 11.39
N PHE A 132 5.82 7.94 10.74
CA PHE A 132 5.92 9.35 11.13
C PHE A 132 4.63 10.08 10.77
N ASN A 133 4.15 10.93 11.68
CA ASN A 133 2.99 11.79 11.44
C ASN A 133 3.30 13.18 11.97
N GLN A 134 3.33 14.16 11.08
CA GLN A 134 3.52 15.56 11.44
C GLN A 134 2.42 16.42 10.84
N ARG A 135 1.62 17.03 11.72
CA ARG A 135 0.65 18.06 11.37
C ARG A 135 1.36 19.37 11.08
N LEU A 136 1.88 19.50 9.86
CA LEU A 136 2.23 20.79 9.28
C LEU A 136 0.92 21.46 8.87
N GLY A 137 0.75 22.76 9.14
CA GLY A 137 -0.52 23.50 9.03
C GLY A 137 -1.38 23.21 7.78
N SER A 138 -2.67 23.48 7.89
CA SER A 138 -3.83 22.96 7.14
C SER A 138 -3.92 23.13 5.60
N GLY A 139 -2.81 23.14 4.84
CA GLY A 139 -2.82 23.59 3.44
C GLY A 139 -2.63 22.54 2.33
N LEU A 140 -1.78 21.52 2.52
CA LEU A 140 -1.24 20.75 1.38
C LEU A 140 -1.58 19.25 1.33
N PHE A 141 -2.03 18.65 2.44
CA PHE A 141 -2.24 17.19 2.55
C PHE A 141 -3.65 16.85 3.08
N GLY A 142 -4.69 17.42 2.46
CA GLY A 142 -6.09 17.09 2.84
C GLY A 142 -6.48 17.43 4.29
N GLY A 143 -5.66 18.21 5.00
CA GLY A 143 -5.85 18.56 6.41
C GLY A 143 -5.24 17.57 7.42
N GLU A 144 -4.69 16.44 6.98
CA GLU A 144 -4.09 15.41 7.85
C GLU A 144 -2.62 15.72 8.20
N GLY A 145 -1.93 16.48 7.34
CA GLY A 145 -0.50 16.77 7.45
C GLY A 145 0.34 15.73 6.71
N PHE A 146 1.65 15.71 6.98
CA PHE A 146 2.55 14.75 6.35
C PHE A 146 2.54 13.43 7.12
N ILE A 147 2.14 12.35 6.45
CA ILE A 147 2.10 11.00 7.00
C ILE A 147 3.04 10.12 6.19
N MET A 148 4.02 9.54 6.87
CA MET A 148 4.89 8.50 6.34
C MET A 148 4.44 7.15 6.85
N GLN A 149 4.19 6.24 5.92
CA GLN A 149 3.87 4.85 6.21
C GLN A 149 5.14 4.00 6.25
N SER A 150 5.08 2.95 7.05
CA SER A 150 6.01 1.82 7.05
C SER A 150 5.31 0.62 6.44
N LEU A 151 5.96 -0.02 5.48
CA LEU A 151 5.50 -1.22 4.79
C LEU A 151 6.48 -2.33 5.14
N GLN A 152 6.03 -3.33 5.89
CA GLN A 152 6.87 -4.41 6.41
C GLN A 152 6.38 -5.77 5.92
N GLY A 153 7.26 -6.62 5.41
CA GLY A 153 6.87 -7.92 4.87
C GLY A 153 7.92 -8.51 3.95
N ASP A 154 7.51 -9.53 3.18
CA ASP A 154 8.38 -10.30 2.29
C ASP A 154 7.77 -10.51 0.89
N GLY A 155 6.76 -9.71 0.53
CA GLY A 155 6.07 -9.78 -0.75
C GLY A 155 6.12 -8.47 -1.55
N TRP A 156 5.36 -8.46 -2.64
CA TRP A 156 5.25 -7.30 -3.52
C TRP A 156 4.46 -6.17 -2.91
N VAL A 157 4.97 -4.95 -3.09
CA VAL A 157 4.31 -3.69 -2.83
C VAL A 157 4.37 -2.85 -4.10
N PHE A 158 3.30 -2.12 -4.36
CA PHE A 158 3.20 -1.21 -5.48
C PHE A 158 3.00 0.20 -4.93
N VAL A 159 3.93 1.10 -5.25
CA VAL A 159 3.83 2.52 -4.91
C VAL A 159 3.65 3.34 -6.19
N HIS A 160 2.86 4.40 -6.11
CA HIS A 160 2.67 5.36 -7.18
C HIS A 160 3.49 6.62 -6.91
N VAL A 161 4.18 7.10 -7.94
CA VAL A 161 4.98 8.33 -7.89
C VAL A 161 4.45 9.29 -8.95
N GLY A 162 3.93 10.43 -8.49
CA GLY A 162 3.40 11.47 -9.36
C GLY A 162 4.48 12.06 -10.27
N GLY A 163 4.17 12.22 -11.56
CA GLY A 163 5.12 12.69 -12.55
C GLY A 163 6.21 11.65 -12.87
N THR A 164 7.48 12.04 -12.75
CA THR A 164 8.63 11.17 -13.06
C THR A 164 9.42 10.81 -11.82
N THR A 165 9.93 9.59 -11.79
CA THR A 165 10.75 9.04 -10.70
C THR A 165 12.22 9.39 -10.88
N VAL A 166 12.88 9.73 -9.77
CA VAL A 166 14.35 9.89 -9.71
C VAL A 166 14.87 9.04 -8.56
N GLU A 167 15.66 8.03 -8.87
CA GLU A 167 16.30 7.19 -7.85
C GLU A 167 17.62 7.82 -7.38
N LYS A 168 17.83 7.87 -6.06
CA LYS A 168 19.04 8.37 -5.42
C LYS A 168 19.49 7.43 -4.32
N THR A 169 20.73 6.97 -4.40
CA THR A 169 21.41 6.24 -3.32
C THR A 169 22.32 7.20 -2.58
N LEU A 170 22.08 7.40 -1.28
CA LEU A 170 22.90 8.29 -0.44
C LEU A 170 24.06 7.51 0.18
N ALA A 171 25.26 8.08 0.11
CA ALA A 171 26.42 7.58 0.83
C ALA A 171 26.33 7.86 2.34
N PRO A 172 27.09 7.16 3.20
CA PRO A 172 27.12 7.45 4.64
C PRO A 172 27.45 8.92 4.94
N GLY A 173 26.54 9.62 5.60
CA GLY A 173 26.67 11.04 5.94
C GLY A 173 26.33 12.02 4.80
N GLU A 174 25.87 11.53 3.65
CA GLU A 174 25.33 12.39 2.59
C GLU A 174 23.92 12.86 2.97
N GLU A 175 23.66 14.15 2.78
CA GLU A 175 22.36 14.77 3.04
C GLU A 175 21.73 15.23 1.73
N LEU A 176 20.45 14.91 1.56
CA LEU A 176 19.64 15.40 0.43
C LEU A 176 18.42 16.13 0.99
N HIS A 177 18.26 17.39 0.61
CA HIS A 177 17.09 18.18 0.96
C HIS A 177 16.04 18.03 -0.14
N ILE A 178 14.85 17.59 0.24
CA ILE A 178 13.71 17.36 -0.66
C ILE A 178 12.48 18.10 -0.13
N ASP A 179 11.59 18.49 -1.03
CA ASP A 179 10.26 18.94 -0.63
C ASP A 179 9.50 17.76 -0.02
N THR A 180 8.78 18.01 1.08
CA THR A 180 8.03 17.00 1.83
C THR A 180 7.01 16.23 0.97
N GLY A 181 6.47 16.84 -0.09
CA GLY A 181 5.54 16.19 -1.01
C GLY A 181 6.20 15.36 -2.12
N CYS A 182 7.53 15.32 -2.19
CA CYS A 182 8.29 14.64 -3.24
C CYS A 182 9.06 13.41 -2.75
N VAL A 183 8.72 12.88 -1.57
CA VAL A 183 9.37 11.72 -0.93
C VAL A 183 8.51 10.46 -0.98
#